data_AF-A0ABC8UV25-F1
#
_entry.id   AF-A0ABC8UV25-F1
#
_cell.length_a   1.000
_cell.length_b   1.000
_cell.length_c   1.000
_cell.angle_alpha   90.00
_cell.angle_beta   90.00
_cell.angle_gamma   90.00
#
_symmetry.space_group_name_H-M   'P 1'
#
loop_
_entity.id
_entity.type
_entity.pdbx_description
1 polymer ?
#
loop_
_entity_poly.entity_id
_entity_poly.type
_entity_poly.pdbx_seq_one_letter_code
_entity_poly.pdbx_strand_id
1 'polypeptide(L)'
;MISVINRIVFAVPHYFVTSLTLDSTGLCKSKWEKTGRYPSGNYEYIDVNVAGTRYIVEVFLAGEFKIARPTDHYTSLLNFFPLVFVGKIDELKQVVRLMCNAIKKSMKTMDMHVPPWRRHGYLQARWFSSYKRTIKEIPQERVLMLCLSMVT
;
A
#
# COMPACT_ATOMS: atom_id res chain seq x y z
N MET A 1 15.80 -3.61 -7.99
CA MET A 1 14.42 -3.17 -7.68
C MET A 1 13.47 -4.35 -7.73
N ILE A 2 13.35 -5.07 -8.85
CA ILE A 2 12.53 -6.29 -8.98
C ILE A 2 12.92 -7.36 -7.93
N SER A 3 14.22 -7.65 -7.75
CA SER A 3 14.68 -8.60 -6.71
C SER A 3 14.39 -8.18 -5.26
N VAL A 4 14.15 -6.88 -5.00
CA VAL A 4 13.82 -6.37 -3.66
C VAL A 4 12.30 -6.47 -3.45
N ILE A 5 11.51 -6.08 -4.45
CA ILE A 5 10.05 -6.27 -4.46
C ILE A 5 9.74 -7.76 -4.33
N ASN A 6 10.37 -8.64 -5.11
CA ASN A 6 10.16 -10.09 -5.03
C ASN A 6 10.60 -10.71 -3.70
N ARG A 7 11.58 -10.15 -2.98
CA ARG A 7 11.95 -10.64 -1.64
C ARG A 7 11.00 -10.17 -0.54
N ILE A 8 10.38 -9.01 -0.71
CA ILE A 8 9.46 -8.40 0.27
C ILE A 8 8.03 -8.94 0.08
N VAL A 9 7.64 -9.25 -1.16
CA VAL A 9 6.26 -9.60 -1.54
C VAL A 9 5.94 -11.09 -1.35
N PHE A 10 6.93 -11.97 -1.45
CA PHE A 10 6.71 -13.43 -1.46
C PHE A 10 7.09 -14.08 -0.13
N ALA A 11 6.33 -13.78 0.92
CA ALA A 11 6.24 -14.65 2.10
C ALA A 11 4.98 -14.32 2.90
N VAL A 12 3.81 -14.60 2.31
CA VAL A 12 2.60 -14.80 3.12
C VAL A 12 2.25 -16.28 3.00
N PRO A 13 2.74 -17.11 3.92
CA PRO A 13 2.39 -18.52 3.91
C PRO A 13 0.88 -18.68 4.02
N HIS A 14 0.32 -19.68 3.34
CA HIS A 14 -1.12 -19.95 3.28
C HIS A 14 -1.77 -20.08 4.68
N TYR A 15 -0.98 -20.40 5.71
CA TYR A 15 -1.41 -20.46 7.12
C TYR A 15 -1.59 -19.10 7.79
N PHE A 16 -1.01 -18.03 7.25
CA PHE A 16 -1.06 -16.69 7.84
C PHE A 16 -2.44 -16.05 7.68
N VAL A 17 -3.30 -16.53 6.79
CA VAL A 17 -4.67 -15.98 6.62
C VAL A 17 -5.66 -16.65 7.58
N THR A 18 -5.44 -17.92 7.91
CA THR A 18 -6.34 -18.72 8.77
C THR A 18 -6.06 -18.59 10.27
N SER A 19 -4.88 -18.10 10.68
CA SER A 19 -4.53 -17.89 12.09
C SER A 19 -4.66 -16.44 12.58
N LEU A 20 -5.13 -15.51 11.73
CA LEU A 20 -5.41 -14.13 12.13
C LEU A 20 -6.69 -14.15 12.95
N THR A 21 -6.54 -14.31 14.25
CA THR A 21 -7.61 -14.08 15.20
C THR A 21 -8.17 -12.67 14.92
N LEU A 22 -9.49 -12.57 14.74
CA LEU A 22 -10.22 -11.34 14.38
C LEU A 22 -9.88 -10.13 15.27
N ASP A 23 -9.45 -10.40 16.50
CA ASP A 23 -9.07 -9.44 17.56
C ASP A 23 -7.78 -8.65 17.24
N SER A 24 -6.92 -9.17 16.37
CA SER A 24 -5.63 -8.55 16.02
C SER A 24 -5.69 -7.65 14.79
N THR A 25 -6.78 -7.72 14.02
CA THR A 25 -6.99 -6.93 12.79
C THR A 25 -7.57 -5.55 13.11
N GLY A 26 -7.06 -4.51 12.46
CA GLY A 26 -7.52 -3.14 12.65
C GLY A 26 -7.76 -2.42 11.34
N LEU A 27 -8.87 -1.68 11.27
CA LEU A 27 -9.08 -0.68 10.23
C LEU A 27 -8.40 0.62 10.66
N CYS A 28 -7.43 1.06 9.88
CA CYS A 28 -6.70 2.29 10.11
C CYS A 28 -7.21 3.38 9.16
N LYS A 29 -7.51 4.55 9.71
CA LYS A 29 -7.91 5.73 8.95
C LYS A 29 -6.90 6.84 9.17
N SER A 30 -6.03 7.08 8.20
CA SER A 30 -5.06 8.17 8.24
C SER A 30 -5.68 9.46 7.69
N LYS A 31 -5.21 10.60 8.21
CA LYS A 31 -5.55 11.93 7.70
C LYS A 31 -4.33 12.82 7.78
N TRP A 32 -4.10 13.62 6.75
CA TRP A 32 -3.02 14.60 6.72
C TRP A 32 -3.50 15.92 6.15
N GLU A 33 -2.91 17.00 6.67
CA GLU A 33 -3.21 18.35 6.23
C GLU A 33 -2.42 18.73 4.98
N LYS A 34 -2.90 19.78 4.31
CA LYS A 34 -2.23 20.34 3.14
C LYS A 34 -0.86 20.85 3.55
N THR A 35 0.14 20.52 2.74
CA THR A 35 1.48 21.12 2.85
C THR A 35 1.72 22.01 1.63
N GLY A 36 2.77 22.83 1.65
CA GLY A 36 3.18 23.58 0.45
C GLY A 36 3.57 22.67 -0.74
N ARG A 37 3.72 21.35 -0.53
CA ARG A 37 4.21 20.40 -1.55
C ARG A 37 3.13 19.46 -2.10
N TYR A 38 2.04 19.24 -1.37
CA TYR A 38 0.96 18.32 -1.75
C TYR A 38 -0.34 18.62 -0.97
N PRO A 39 -1.52 18.28 -1.54
CA PRO A 39 -2.80 18.54 -0.91
C PRO A 39 -3.03 17.68 0.34
N SER A 40 -4.01 18.08 1.16
CA SER A 40 -4.54 17.23 2.23
C SER A 40 -5.17 15.97 1.66
N GLY A 41 -5.38 14.99 2.53
CA GLY A 41 -6.06 13.76 2.16
C GLY A 41 -6.35 12.88 3.36
N ASN A 42 -7.04 11.78 3.07
CA ASN A 42 -7.30 10.70 4.00
C ASN A 42 -7.05 9.38 3.27
N TYR A 43 -6.84 8.32 4.05
CA TYR A 43 -6.67 6.99 3.48
C TYR A 43 -7.06 5.92 4.49
N GLU A 44 -7.67 4.84 3.99
CA GLU A 44 -8.05 3.69 4.81
C GLU A 44 -7.18 2.50 4.42
N TYR A 45 -6.68 1.78 5.41
CA TYR A 45 -5.89 0.56 5.19
C TYR A 45 -6.11 -0.41 6.34
N ILE A 46 -5.81 -1.68 6.12
CA ILE A 46 -5.91 -2.72 7.14
C ILE A 46 -4.53 -2.96 7.73
N ASP A 47 -4.47 -3.20 9.04
CA ASP A 47 -3.28 -3.73 9.69
C ASP A 47 -3.61 -4.98 10.50
N VAL A 48 -2.59 -5.76 10.79
CA VAL A 48 -2.69 -6.88 11.74
C VAL A 48 -1.49 -6.85 12.68
N ASN A 49 -1.73 -7.10 13.96
CA ASN A 49 -0.67 -7.23 14.95
C ASN A 49 -0.50 -8.69 15.36
N VAL A 50 0.60 -9.31 14.92
CA VAL A 50 0.93 -10.70 15.25
C VAL A 50 2.09 -10.70 16.24
N ALA A 51 1.83 -11.13 17.48
CA ALA A 51 2.83 -11.23 18.55
C ALA A 51 3.67 -9.95 18.73
N GLY A 52 3.02 -8.78 18.70
CA GLY A 52 3.66 -7.47 18.87
C GLY A 52 4.27 -6.90 17.58
N THR A 53 4.26 -7.63 16.47
CA THR A 53 4.72 -7.15 15.17
C THR A 53 3.54 -6.70 14.31
N ARG A 54 3.58 -5.44 13.86
CA ARG A 54 2.55 -4.82 13.02
C ARG A 54 2.83 -4.99 11.53
N TYR A 55 1.85 -5.54 10.82
CA TYR A 55 1.83 -5.72 9.37
C TYR A 55 0.75 -4.84 8.76
N ILE A 56 1.03 -4.26 7.60
CA ILE A 56 0.03 -3.58 6.77
C ILE A 56 -0.46 -4.58 5.73
N VAL A 57 -1.77 -4.65 5.58
CA VAL A 57 -2.45 -5.42 4.55
C VAL A 57 -3.03 -4.43 3.56
N GLU A 58 -2.63 -4.54 2.29
CA GLU A 58 -3.20 -3.73 1.23
C GLU A 58 -3.73 -4.60 0.09
N VAL A 59 -5.00 -4.38 -0.26
CA VAL A 59 -5.66 -5.05 -1.37
C VAL A 59 -5.42 -4.20 -2.60
N PHE A 60 -4.65 -4.72 -3.54
CA PHE A 60 -4.29 -4.05 -4.79
C PHE A 60 -3.36 -2.82 -4.64
N LEU A 61 -2.28 -2.98 -3.87
CA LEU A 61 -1.24 -1.95 -3.68
C LEU A 61 -0.68 -1.38 -5.01
N ALA A 62 -0.64 -2.17 -6.08
CA ALA A 62 -0.22 -1.71 -7.41
C ALA A 62 -1.05 -0.53 -7.94
N GLY A 63 -2.35 -0.50 -7.61
CA GLY A 63 -3.26 0.59 -7.95
C GLY A 63 -2.78 1.94 -7.41
N GLU A 64 -2.14 1.92 -6.26
CA GLU A 64 -1.60 3.12 -5.60
C GLU A 64 -0.37 3.71 -6.27
N PHE A 65 0.17 3.02 -7.28
CA PHE A 65 1.30 3.46 -8.07
C PHE A 65 0.97 3.64 -9.56
N LYS A 66 -0.29 3.46 -9.99
CA LYS A 66 -0.68 3.68 -11.40
C LYS A 66 -0.45 5.13 -11.85
N ILE A 67 0.11 5.34 -13.02
CA ILE A 67 0.33 6.67 -13.61
C ILE A 67 -0.18 6.72 -15.05
N ALA A 68 -0.44 7.91 -15.56
CA ALA A 68 -0.75 8.10 -16.97
C ALA A 68 0.50 7.90 -17.82
N ARG A 69 0.35 7.22 -18.96
CA ARG A 69 1.43 6.93 -19.93
C ARG A 69 2.69 6.37 -19.26
N PRO A 70 2.60 5.21 -18.57
CA PRO A 70 3.79 4.57 -18.02
C PRO A 70 4.71 4.10 -19.15
N THR A 71 6.02 4.04 -18.90
CA THR A 71 6.94 3.30 -19.78
C THR A 71 6.74 1.81 -19.60
N ASP A 72 7.10 0.99 -20.60
CA ASP A 72 6.96 -0.48 -20.52
C ASP A 72 7.72 -1.07 -19.33
N HIS A 73 8.89 -0.50 -19.01
CA HIS A 73 9.65 -0.87 -17.84
C HIS A 73 8.88 -0.61 -16.54
N TYR A 74 8.18 0.52 -16.43
CA TYR A 74 7.36 0.85 -15.27
C TYR A 74 6.11 -0.02 -15.18
N THR A 75 5.46 -0.30 -16.32
CA THR A 75 4.34 -1.25 -16.41
C THR A 75 4.77 -2.64 -15.91
N SER A 76 5.95 -3.10 -16.33
CA SER A 76 6.50 -4.38 -15.87
C SER A 76 6.72 -4.41 -14.36
N LEU A 77 7.18 -3.30 -13.76
CA LEU A 77 7.32 -3.19 -12.29
C LEU A 77 5.98 -3.34 -11.55
N LEU A 78 4.90 -2.76 -12.09
CA LEU A 78 3.57 -2.89 -11.49
C LEU A 78 3.06 -4.34 -11.54
N ASN A 79 3.37 -5.08 -12.59
CA ASN A 79 2.93 -6.47 -12.76
C ASN A 79 3.57 -7.45 -11.77
N PHE A 80 4.64 -7.05 -11.06
CA PHE A 80 5.26 -7.87 -10.00
C PHE A 80 4.60 -7.73 -8.64
N PHE A 81 3.63 -6.80 -8.48
CA PHE A 81 2.93 -6.66 -7.21
C PHE A 81 1.96 -7.83 -7.00
N PRO A 82 1.83 -8.31 -5.75
CA PRO A 82 0.83 -9.30 -5.42
C PRO A 82 -0.56 -8.65 -5.47
N LEU A 83 -1.60 -9.47 -5.62
CA LEU A 83 -2.98 -8.99 -5.46
C LEU A 83 -3.21 -8.43 -4.05
N VAL A 84 -2.67 -9.11 -3.04
CA VAL A 84 -2.71 -8.68 -1.63
C VAL A 84 -1.27 -8.52 -1.14
N PHE A 85 -0.91 -7.31 -0.74
CA PHE A 85 0.36 -7.03 -0.08
C PHE A 85 0.18 -7.23 1.42
N VAL A 86 1.05 -8.02 2.04
CA VAL A 86 1.20 -8.08 3.50
C VAL A 86 2.67 -7.86 3.81
N GLY A 87 2.98 -6.82 4.58
CA GLY A 87 4.35 -6.49 4.90
C GLY A 87 4.48 -5.62 6.13
N LYS A 88 5.68 -5.60 6.71
CA LYS A 88 6.01 -4.73 7.83
C LYS A 88 5.97 -3.27 7.39
N ILE A 89 5.83 -2.37 8.35
CA ILE A 89 5.81 -0.93 8.12
C ILE A 89 7.04 -0.46 7.32
N ASP A 90 8.24 -0.93 7.68
CA ASP A 90 9.48 -0.50 7.01
C ASP A 90 9.66 -1.09 5.61
N GLU A 91 9.11 -2.27 5.36
CA GLU A 91 9.03 -2.87 4.04
C GLU A 91 8.14 -2.03 3.12
N LEU A 92 6.96 -1.62 3.59
CA LEU A 92 6.08 -0.73 2.82
C LEU A 92 6.74 0.64 2.58
N LYS A 93 7.43 1.22 3.57
CA LYS A 93 8.19 2.47 3.36
C LYS A 93 9.21 2.32 2.23
N GLN A 94 9.92 1.20 2.19
CA GLN A 94 10.91 0.93 1.15
C GLN A 94 10.24 0.77 -0.23
N VAL A 95 9.14 0.03 -0.31
CA VAL A 95 8.34 -0.11 -1.53
C VAL A 95 7.87 1.26 -2.04
N VAL A 96 7.26 2.08 -1.18
CA VAL A 96 6.79 3.43 -1.53
C VAL A 96 7.95 4.29 -2.05
N ARG A 97 9.12 4.27 -1.39
CA ARG A 97 10.30 5.01 -1.85
C ARG A 97 10.77 4.55 -3.24
N LEU A 98 10.88 3.24 -3.45
CA LEU A 98 11.33 2.67 -4.72
C LEU A 98 10.35 3.01 -5.86
N MET A 99 9.05 2.85 -5.62
CA MET A 99 8.02 3.15 -6.62
C MET A 99 7.92 4.63 -6.93
N CYS A 100 8.04 5.54 -5.96
CA CYS A 100 8.08 6.98 -6.25
C CYS A 100 9.28 7.38 -7.13
N ASN A 101 10.43 6.75 -6.93
CA ASN A 101 11.60 6.97 -7.80
C ASN A 101 11.35 6.43 -9.21
N ALA A 102 10.72 5.26 -9.32
CA ALA A 102 10.35 4.67 -10.61
C ALA A 102 9.30 5.51 -11.35
N ILE A 103 8.29 6.06 -10.64
CA ILE A 103 7.32 7.04 -11.18
C ILE A 103 8.07 8.24 -11.74
N LYS A 104 8.95 8.85 -10.95
CA LYS A 104 9.72 10.03 -11.36
C LYS A 104 10.53 9.76 -12.63
N LYS A 105 11.15 8.58 -12.74
CA LYS A 105 11.91 8.16 -13.92
C LYS A 105 10.98 7.98 -15.13
N SER A 106 9.89 7.22 -14.99
CA SER A 106 8.93 6.97 -16.07
C SER A 106 8.33 8.26 -16.61
N MET A 107 7.84 9.13 -15.72
CA MET A 107 7.20 10.39 -16.12
C MET A 107 8.20 11.34 -16.78
N LYS A 108 9.45 11.39 -16.29
CA LYS A 108 10.52 12.16 -16.94
C LYS A 108 10.79 11.65 -18.36
N THR A 109 10.86 10.33 -18.57
CA THR A 109 11.05 9.75 -19.91
C THR A 109 9.92 10.11 -20.87
N MET A 110 8.70 10.26 -20.35
CA MET A 110 7.52 10.62 -21.13
C MET A 110 7.26 12.13 -21.20
N ASP A 111 8.21 12.95 -20.76
CA ASP A 111 8.12 14.42 -20.67
C ASP A 111 6.88 14.91 -19.90
N MET A 112 6.63 14.30 -18.74
CA MET A 112 5.50 14.61 -17.85
C MET A 112 5.96 15.01 -16.46
N HIS A 113 5.28 16.00 -15.88
CA HIS A 113 5.46 16.36 -14.48
C HIS A 113 4.81 15.35 -13.54
N VAL A 114 5.52 15.00 -12.45
CA VAL A 114 4.96 14.16 -11.38
C VAL A 114 3.92 14.95 -10.59
N PRO A 115 2.63 14.53 -10.61
CA PRO A 115 1.58 15.25 -9.92
C PRO A 115 1.78 15.15 -8.40
N PRO A 116 1.29 16.13 -7.62
CA PRO A 116 1.53 16.18 -6.18
C PRO A 116 1.15 14.89 -5.43
N TRP A 117 0.06 14.23 -5.82
CA TRP A 117 -0.42 12.99 -5.19
C TRP A 117 0.41 11.74 -5.54
N ARG A 118 1.32 11.81 -6.51
CA ARG A 118 2.27 10.73 -6.84
C ARG A 118 3.65 10.99 -6.26
N ARG A 119 3.84 12.09 -5.52
CA ARG A 119 5.09 12.39 -4.83
C ARG A 119 5.22 11.54 -3.58
N HIS A 120 6.47 11.30 -3.19
CA HIS A 120 6.82 10.47 -2.05
C HIS A 120 6.13 10.89 -0.75
N GLY A 121 6.12 12.19 -0.43
CA GLY A 121 5.48 12.69 0.79
C GLY A 121 3.97 12.42 0.85
N TYR A 122 3.26 12.57 -0.28
CA TYR A 122 1.82 12.29 -0.32
C TYR A 122 1.54 10.80 -0.20
N LEU A 123 2.28 9.95 -0.93
CA LEU A 123 2.10 8.51 -0.85
C LEU A 123 2.48 7.97 0.53
N GLN A 124 3.54 8.48 1.16
CA GLN A 124 3.87 8.11 2.54
C GLN A 124 2.77 8.50 3.53
N ALA A 125 2.13 9.66 3.36
CA ALA A 125 1.10 10.14 4.27
C ALA A 125 -0.10 9.18 4.38
N ARG A 126 -0.40 8.43 3.32
CA ARG A 126 -1.46 7.41 3.31
C ARG A 126 -1.33 6.38 4.44
N TRP A 127 -0.12 5.90 4.70
CA TRP A 127 0.11 4.84 5.70
C TRP A 127 0.81 5.33 6.96
N PHE A 128 1.57 6.44 6.89
CA PHE A 128 2.49 6.86 7.95
C PHE A 128 2.14 8.20 8.61
N SER A 129 1.05 8.86 8.21
CA SER A 129 0.52 10.00 8.97
C SER A 129 -0.25 9.54 10.22
N SER A 130 -0.63 10.51 11.06
CA SER A 130 -1.52 10.25 12.19
C SER A 130 -2.79 9.53 11.72
N TYR A 131 -3.16 8.47 12.43
CA TYR A 131 -4.28 7.61 12.07
C TYR A 131 -5.09 7.22 13.30
N LYS A 132 -6.38 6.99 13.08
CA LYS A 132 -7.26 6.33 14.07
C LYS A 132 -7.34 4.85 13.72
N ARG A 133 -7.09 3.98 14.70
CA ARG A 133 -7.22 2.53 14.56
C ARG A 133 -8.51 2.07 15.20
N THR A 134 -9.30 1.28 14.49
CA THR A 134 -10.50 0.64 15.05
C THR A 134 -10.35 -0.86 14.97
N ILE A 135 -10.36 -1.50 16.14
CA ILE A 135 -10.47 -2.95 16.30
C ILE A 135 -11.97 -3.23 16.39
N LYS A 136 -12.62 -3.47 15.26
CA LYS A 136 -13.95 -4.11 15.30
C LYS A 136 -13.69 -5.60 15.19
N GLU A 137 -14.49 -6.43 15.83
CA GLU A 137 -14.74 -7.76 15.27
C GLU A 137 -15.20 -7.50 13.83
N ILE A 138 -14.30 -7.56 12.86
CA ILE A 138 -14.67 -7.42 11.45
C ILE A 138 -15.26 -8.79 11.13
N PRO A 139 -16.59 -8.94 11.00
CA PRO A 139 -17.17 -10.25 10.70
C PRO A 139 -16.48 -10.76 9.44
N GLN A 140 -16.15 -12.05 9.35
CA GLN A 140 -15.40 -12.61 8.21
C GLN A 140 -15.99 -12.18 6.86
N GLU A 141 -17.32 -12.01 6.79
CA GLU A 141 -18.04 -11.49 5.64
C GLU A 141 -17.64 -10.06 5.22
N ARG A 142 -17.23 -9.17 6.13
CA ARG A 142 -16.75 -7.82 5.77
C ARG A 142 -15.30 -7.81 5.32
N VAL A 143 -14.43 -8.66 5.86
CA VAL A 143 -13.07 -8.82 5.33
C VAL A 143 -13.15 -9.45 3.94
N LEU A 144 -13.93 -10.53 3.79
CA LEU A 144 -14.20 -11.10 2.48
C LEU A 144 -14.92 -10.12 1.56
N MET A 145 -15.92 -9.34 2.01
CA MET A 145 -16.58 -8.35 1.16
C MET A 145 -15.68 -7.18 0.78
N LEU A 146 -14.78 -6.69 1.65
CA LEU A 146 -13.80 -5.68 1.26
C LEU A 146 -12.79 -6.26 0.26
N CYS A 147 -12.31 -7.48 0.51
CA CYS A 147 -11.43 -8.19 -0.43
C CYS A 147 -12.13 -8.57 -1.75
N LEU A 148 -13.43 -8.88 -1.75
CA LEU A 148 -14.21 -9.25 -2.94
C LEU A 148 -14.69 -8.01 -3.71
N SER A 149 -15.14 -6.95 -3.04
CA SER A 149 -15.61 -5.71 -3.68
C SER A 149 -14.48 -4.85 -4.25
N MET A 150 -13.23 -5.08 -3.84
CA MET A 150 -12.05 -4.43 -4.42
C MET A 150 -11.43 -5.23 -5.57
N VAL A 151 -11.96 -6.41 -5.88
CA VAL A 151 -11.47 -7.32 -6.94
C VAL A 151 -12.50 -7.52 -8.09
N THR A 152 -13.76 -7.14 -7.90
CA THR A 152 -14.79 -6.99 -8.97
C THR A 152 -14.84 -5.57 -9.50
#